data_AF-A0A962Z939-F1
#
_entry.id   AF-A0A962Z939-F1
#
_cell.length_a   1.000
_cell.length_b   1.000
_cell.length_c   1.000
_cell.angle_alpha   90.00
_cell.angle_beta   90.00
_cell.angle_gamma   90.00
#
_symmetry.space_group_name_H-M   'P 1'
#
loop_
_entity.id
_entity.type
_entity.pdbx_description
1 polymer ?
#
loop_
_entity_poly.entity_id
_entity_poly.type
_entity_poly.pdbx_seq_one_letter_code
_entity_poly.pdbx_strand_id
1 'polypeptide(L)' 'MSEEGKIKEIDTRLSSLRAAHRALDNRINQLTADGVPDLVELQRLKKQKLALKDRIAILERRRHPDIIA' A
#
# COMPACT_ATOMS: atom_id res chain seq x y z
N MET A 1 4.21 11.33 -26.31
CA MET A 1 4.61 10.65 -25.06
C MET A 1 4.26 9.19 -25.20
N SER A 2 5.27 8.31 -25.31
CA SER A 2 5.08 6.88 -25.60
C SER A 2 4.42 6.12 -24.45
N GLU A 3 3.59 5.12 -24.77
CA GLU A 3 2.88 4.28 -23.79
C GLU A 3 3.82 3.57 -22.80
N GLU A 4 5.06 3.27 -23.21
CA GLU A 4 6.11 2.71 -22.33
C GLU A 4 6.47 3.63 -21.15
N GLY A 5 6.44 4.96 -21.34
CA GLY A 5 6.71 5.92 -20.27
C GLY A 5 5.65 5.89 -19.18
N LYS A 6 4.38 5.68 -19.55
CA LYS A 6 3.25 5.61 -18.61
C LYS A 6 3.29 4.35 -17.75
N ILE A 7 3.64 3.20 -18.34
CA ILE A 7 3.77 1.93 -17.61
C ILE A 7 4.87 2.03 -16.55
N LYS A 8 6.01 2.60 -16.93
CA LYS A 8 7.16 2.78 -16.01
C LYS A 8 6.84 3.73 -14.85
N GLU A 9 6.04 4.77 -15.10
CA GLU A 9 5.56 5.68 -14.06
C GLU A 9 4.61 4.97 -13.07
N ILE A 10 3.68 4.16 -13.58
CA ILE A 10 2.77 3.34 -12.75
C ILE A 10 3.57 2.35 -11.89
N ASP A 11 4.57 1.69 -12.46
CA ASP A 11 5.43 0.73 -11.73
C ASP A 11 6.24 1.40 -10.62
N THR A 12 6.80 2.58 -10.90
CA THR A 12 7.51 3.38 -9.90
C THR A 12 6.57 3.74 -8.75
N ARG A 13 5.35 4.18 -9.08
CA ARG A 13 4.34 4.56 -8.08
C ARG A 13 3.85 3.37 -7.26
N LEU A 14 3.66 2.21 -7.90
CA LEU A 14 3.31 0.96 -7.22
C LEU A 14 4.42 0.51 -6.27
N SER A 15 5.68 0.60 -6.68
CA SER A 15 6.82 0.26 -5.83
C SER A 15 6.85 1.12 -4.56
N SER A 16 6.69 2.44 -4.71
CA SER A 16 6.63 3.38 -3.58
C SER A 16 5.46 3.09 -2.65
N LEU A 17 4.26 2.82 -3.18
CA LEU A 17 3.09 2.48 -2.36
C LEU A 17 3.27 1.15 -1.61
N ARG A 18 3.84 0.13 -2.27
CA ARG A 18 4.17 -1.17 -1.65
C ARG A 18 5.22 -1.03 -0.56
N ALA A 19 6.22 -0.16 -0.75
CA ALA A 19 7.21 0.15 0.28
C ALA A 19 6.57 0.83 1.50
N ALA A 20 5.71 1.83 1.28
CA ALA A 20 4.97 2.51 2.35
C ALA A 20 4.03 1.55 3.10
N HIS A 21 3.34 0.65 2.39
CA HIS A 21 2.49 -0.38 3.00
C HIS A 21 3.31 -1.33 3.90
N ARG A 22 4.48 -1.78 3.44
CA ARG A 22 5.39 -2.61 4.25
C ARG A 22 5.90 -1.87 5.50
N ALA A 23 6.22 -0.59 5.38
CA ALA A 23 6.64 0.22 6.52
C ALA A 23 5.54 0.35 7.58
N LEU A 24 4.28 0.56 7.16
CA LEU A 24 3.14 0.56 8.09
C LEU A 24 2.96 -0.81 8.76
N ASP A 25 3.15 -1.90 8.02
CA ASP A 25 3.02 -3.24 8.58
C ASP A 25 4.05 -3.52 9.67
N ASN A 26 5.32 -3.16 9.40
CA ASN A 26 6.38 -3.27 10.39
C ASN A 26 6.08 -2.45 11.65
N ARG A 27 5.53 -1.24 11.49
CA ARG A 27 5.15 -0.39 12.62
C ARG A 27 3.99 -0.97 13.42
N ILE A 28 2.99 -1.56 12.78
CA ILE A 28 1.89 -2.27 13.46
C ILE A 28 2.46 -3.47 14.24
N ASN A 29 3.37 -4.23 13.64
CA ASN A 29 3.99 -5.39 14.30
C ASN A 29 4.80 -4.97 15.53
N GLN A 30 5.58 -3.90 15.45
CA GLN A 30 6.31 -3.33 16.59
C GLN A 30 5.35 -2.91 17.71
N LEU A 31 4.33 -2.11 17.39
CA LEU A 31 3.30 -1.67 18.35
C LEU A 31 2.56 -2.84 19.03
N THR A 32 2.40 -3.95 18.32
CA THR A 32 1.74 -5.15 18.86
C THR A 32 2.70 -5.99 19.71
N ALA A 33 3.99 -5.97 19.40
CA ALA A 33 5.03 -6.70 20.14
C ALA A 33 5.33 -6.08 21.51
N ASP A 34 5.16 -4.76 21.67
CA ASP A 34 5.45 -4.02 22.91
C ASP A 34 4.45 -4.29 24.07
N GLY A 35 3.50 -5.20 23.88
CA GLY A 35 2.67 -5.77 24.97
C GLY A 35 1.42 -4.98 25.35
N VAL A 36 1.43 -3.65 25.24
CA VAL A 36 0.23 -2.80 25.36
C VAL A 36 0.08 -1.96 24.09
N PRO A 37 -0.59 -2.47 23.06
CA PRO A 37 -0.80 -1.70 21.85
C PRO A 37 -1.74 -0.53 22.14
N ASP A 38 -1.32 0.69 21.79
CA ASP A 38 -2.22 1.83 21.69
C ASP A 38 -3.28 1.49 20.63
N LEU A 39 -4.50 1.17 21.09
CA LEU A 39 -5.60 0.75 20.23
C LEU A 39 -6.00 1.84 19.23
N VAL A 40 -5.84 3.12 19.58
CA VAL A 40 -6.16 4.26 18.72
C VAL A 40 -5.10 4.40 17.63
N GLU A 41 -3.81 4.33 18.00
CA GLU A 41 -2.73 4.35 17.01
C GLU A 41 -2.81 3.13 16.08
N LEU A 42 -3.07 1.94 16.63
CA LEU A 42 -3.22 0.71 15.86
C LEU A 42 -4.40 0.77 14.88
N GLN A 43 -5.56 1.30 15.30
CA GLN A 43 -6.69 1.54 14.40
C GLN A 43 -6.34 2.52 13.30
N ARG A 44 -5.65 3.63 13.62
CA ARG A 44 -5.21 4.63 12.65
C ARG A 44 -4.24 4.04 11.64
N LEU A 45 -3.27 3.22 12.06
CA LEU A 45 -2.31 2.56 11.18
C LEU A 45 -2.98 1.52 10.29
N LYS A 46 -3.89 0.71 10.83
CA LYS A 46 -4.69 -0.26 10.03
C LYS A 46 -5.53 0.44 8.96
N LYS A 47 -6.16 1.57 9.29
CA LYS A 47 -6.91 2.39 8.32
C LYS A 47 -6.02 2.94 7.21
N GLN A 48 -4.82 3.44 7.56
CA GLN A 48 -3.84 3.89 6.57
C GLN A 48 -3.34 2.73 5.69
N LYS A 49 -3.07 1.56 6.28
CA LYS A 49 -2.67 0.35 5.56
C LYS A 49 -3.73 -0.07 4.55
N LEU A 50 -5.00 -0.07 4.94
CA LEU A 50 -6.13 -0.37 4.05
C LEU A 50 -6.20 0.63 2.89
N ALA A 51 -6.12 1.94 3.17
CA ALA A 51 -6.15 2.96 2.13
C ALA A 51 -4.97 2.82 1.13
N LEU A 52 -3.78 2.44 1.60
CA LEU A 52 -2.66 2.14 0.71
C LEU A 52 -2.93 0.90 -0.15
N LYS A 53 -3.47 -0.17 0.44
CA LYS A 53 -3.85 -1.39 -0.28
C LYS A 53 -4.88 -1.08 -1.38
N ASP A 54 -5.91 -0.30 -1.08
CA ASP A 54 -6.93 0.10 -2.05
C ASP A 54 -6.32 0.91 -3.19
N ARG A 55 -5.38 1.81 -2.87
CA ARG A 55 -4.69 2.63 -3.86
C ARG A 55 -3.75 1.81 -4.75
N ILE A 56 -3.08 0.81 -4.18
CA ILE A 56 -2.30 -0.19 -4.92
C ILE A 56 -3.23 -0.95 -5.87
N ALA A 57 -4.35 -1.47 -5.37
CA ALA A 57 -5.31 -2.20 -6.19
C ALA A 57 -5.83 -1.36 -7.36
N ILE A 58 -6.18 -0.09 -7.14
CA ILE A 58 -6.62 0.82 -8.22
C ILE A 58 -5.53 1.02 -9.28
N LEU A 59 -4.27 1.17 -8.87
CA LEU A 59 -3.14 1.34 -9.79
C LEU A 59 -2.81 0.03 -10.53
N GLU A 60 -2.89 -1.12 -9.86
CA GLU A 60 -2.71 -2.44 -10.48
C GLU A 60 -3.79 -2.70 -11.54
N ARG A 61 -5.05 -2.36 -11.24
CA ARG A 61 -6.17 -2.45 -12.21
C ARG A 61 -5.96 -1.55 -13.42
N ARG A 62 -5.38 -0.36 -13.23
CA ARG A 62 -5.01 0.53 -14.35
C ARG A 62 -3.84 -0.01 -15.17
N ARG A 63 -2.89 -0.68 -14.51
CA ARG A 63 -1.74 -1.31 -15.17
C ARG A 63 -2.17 -2.53 -15.97
N HIS A 64 -3.10 -3.33 -15.45
CA HIS A 64 -3.58 -4.57 -16.05
C HIS A 64 -5.11 -4.60 -15.92
N PRO A 65 -5.85 -4.25 -16.98
CA PRO A 65 -7.31 -4.29 -16.95
C PRO A 65 -7.88 -5.71 -16.75
N ASP A 66 -7.07 -6.77 -16.85
CA ASP A 66 -7.48 -8.19 -16.81
C ASP A 66 -7.40 -8.91 -15.45
N ILE A 67 -6.98 -8.27 -14.35
CA ILE A 67 -6.76 -8.97 -13.06
C ILE A 67 -8.00 -8.95 -12.13
N ILE A 68 -9.18 -8.58 -12.63
CA ILE A 68 -10.43 -8.59 -11.86
C ILE A 68 -11.49 -9.39 -12.64
N ALA A 69 -11.18 -10.63 -12.95
CA ALA A 69 -12.18 -11.65 -13.27
C ALA A 69 -12.48 -12.48 -12.03
#